data_AF-A0A963N7G5-F1
#
_entry.id   AF-A0A963N7G5-F1
#
_cell.length_a   1.000
_cell.length_b   1.000
_cell.length_c   1.000
_cell.angle_alpha   90.00
_cell.angle_beta   90.00
_cell.angle_gamma   90.00
#
_symmetry.space_group_name_H-M   'P 1'
#
loop_
_entity.id
_entity.type
_entity.pdbx_description
1 polymer ?
#
loop_
_entity_poly.entity_id
_entity_poly.type
_entity_poly.pdbx_seq_one_letter_code
_entity_poly.pdbx_strand_id
1 'polypeptide(L)'
;DGGPDGRGVGFYFRNTTEMILFGVHGKNARTLAPGRKQVNIIRSMKREHSRKPDEQYALIESCSPAPRIELFARGTRAGWTTWGDQADEYAPTWATYANHSQPDLFPQDK
;
A
#
# COMPACT_ATOMS: atom_id res chain seq x y z
N ASP A 1 9.76 -10.22 -16.65
CA ASP A 1 10.68 -9.62 -15.66
C ASP A 1 9.96 -9.11 -14.40
N GLY A 2 8.63 -9.25 -14.29
CA GLY A 2 7.86 -8.75 -13.13
C GLY A 2 7.64 -7.24 -13.15
N GLY A 3 8.04 -6.56 -14.22
CA GLY A 3 7.81 -5.13 -14.42
C GLY A 3 6.41 -4.81 -14.95
N PRO A 4 6.01 -3.53 -14.97
CA PRO A 4 4.70 -3.11 -15.43
C PRO A 4 4.44 -3.48 -16.89
N ASP A 5 3.20 -3.85 -17.23
CA ASP A 5 2.78 -4.31 -18.56
C ASP A 5 2.65 -3.19 -19.62
N GLY A 6 2.88 -1.94 -19.22
CA GLY A 6 2.82 -0.76 -20.09
C GLY A 6 1.40 -0.29 -20.46
N ARG A 7 0.35 -0.95 -19.96
CA ARG A 7 -1.04 -0.70 -20.36
C ARG A 7 -1.71 0.33 -19.45
N GLY A 8 -1.29 1.57 -19.62
CA GLY A 8 -1.86 2.74 -18.96
C GLY A 8 -3.03 3.38 -19.71
N VAL A 9 -3.88 4.12 -19.02
CA VAL A 9 -4.76 5.12 -19.65
C VAL A 9 -4.01 6.43 -19.84
N GLY A 10 -4.40 7.31 -20.76
CA GLY A 10 -3.84 8.66 -20.84
C GLY A 10 -3.88 9.25 -22.25
N PHE A 11 -4.05 10.57 -22.34
CA PHE A 11 -4.30 11.27 -23.60
C PHE A 11 -3.03 11.41 -24.45
N TYR A 12 -1.94 11.94 -23.86
CA TYR A 12 -0.66 12.15 -24.57
C TYR A 12 0.32 10.99 -24.38
N PHE A 13 0.42 10.46 -23.16
CA PHE A 13 1.26 9.32 -22.80
C PHE A 13 0.42 8.25 -22.11
N ARG A 14 0.94 7.02 -22.06
CA ARG A 14 0.33 5.94 -21.26
C ARG A 14 0.73 6.13 -19.80
N ASN A 15 -0.24 6.33 -18.92
CA ASN A 15 0.01 6.48 -17.48
C ASN A 15 0.30 5.11 -16.87
N THR A 16 1.57 4.83 -16.65
CA THR A 16 2.07 3.56 -16.08
C THR A 16 2.71 3.75 -14.71
N THR A 17 2.59 4.96 -14.14
CA THR A 17 3.10 5.33 -12.82
C THR A 17 1.97 5.82 -11.93
N GLU A 18 2.03 5.47 -10.65
CA GLU A 18 1.23 6.05 -9.58
C GLU A 18 2.17 6.73 -8.58
N MET A 19 1.83 7.93 -8.13
CA MET A 19 2.68 8.71 -7.22
C MET A 19 2.32 8.44 -5.77
N ILE A 20 3.33 8.16 -4.95
CA ILE A 20 3.24 8.20 -3.49
C ILE A 20 3.90 9.50 -3.03
N LEU A 21 3.12 10.36 -2.38
CA LEU A 21 3.64 11.59 -1.79
C LEU A 21 4.18 11.29 -0.38
N PHE A 22 5.39 11.75 -0.10
CA PHE A 22 6.02 11.62 1.22
C PHE A 22 6.05 12.99 1.90
N GLY A 23 5.46 13.08 3.09
CA GLY A 23 5.43 14.29 3.92
C GLY A 23 6.04 14.05 5.29
N VAL A 24 6.60 15.10 5.88
CA VAL A 24 7.11 15.11 7.25
C VAL A 24 6.52 16.27 8.03
N HIS A 25 6.27 16.08 9.31
CA HIS A 25 5.71 17.12 10.18
C HIS A 25 6.36 17.07 11.57
N GLY A 26 6.75 18.23 12.11
CA GLY A 26 7.36 18.37 13.42
C GLY A 26 8.89 18.32 13.44
N LYS A 27 9.47 18.52 14.63
CA LYS A 27 10.92 18.49 14.84
C LYS A 27 11.42 17.04 14.85
N ASN A 28 12.59 16.81 14.25
CA ASN A 28 13.25 15.50 14.18
C ASN A 28 12.43 14.38 13.47
N ALA A 29 11.50 14.75 12.58
CA ALA A 29 10.75 13.82 11.73
C ALA A 29 11.64 13.24 10.61
N ARG A 30 12.57 12.36 10.99
CA ARG A 30 13.49 11.67 10.09
C ARG A 30 13.04 10.23 9.85
N THR A 31 13.27 9.76 8.62
CA THR A 31 13.18 8.33 8.31
C THR A 31 14.23 7.53 9.09
N LEU A 32 13.93 6.25 9.28
CA LEU A 32 14.85 5.24 9.78
C LEU A 32 16.02 5.04 8.79
N ALA A 33 17.08 4.37 9.25
CA ALA A 33 18.29 4.18 8.45
C ALA A 33 18.08 3.61 7.03
N PRO A 34 17.17 2.63 6.81
CA PRO A 34 16.88 2.13 5.46
C PRO A 34 16.41 3.20 4.49
N GLY A 35 15.66 4.21 4.96
CA GLY A 35 15.14 5.30 4.12
C GLY A 35 16.22 6.14 3.46
N ARG A 36 17.47 6.12 3.94
CA ARG A 36 18.59 6.83 3.33
C ARG A 36 19.11 6.18 2.05
N LYS A 37 18.80 4.90 1.83
CA LYS A 37 19.20 4.12 0.64
C LYS A 37 18.02 3.73 -0.24
N GLN A 38 16.80 4.00 0.21
CA GLN A 38 15.59 3.69 -0.53
C GLN A 38 15.49 4.56 -1.79
N VAL A 39 15.33 3.94 -2.95
CA VAL A 39 15.08 4.64 -4.21
C VAL A 39 13.61 5.02 -4.34
N ASN A 40 13.32 6.05 -5.14
CA ASN A 40 11.97 6.60 -5.32
C ASN A 40 11.10 5.84 -6.34
N ILE A 41 11.36 4.54 -6.55
CA ILE A 41 10.62 3.71 -7.50
C ILE A 41 10.28 2.36 -6.90
N ILE A 42 9.01 1.97 -7.02
CA ILE A 42 8.53 0.61 -6.79
C ILE A 42 8.12 0.07 -8.16
N ARG A 43 8.78 -0.99 -8.62
CA ARG A 43 8.41 -1.67 -9.86
C ARG A 43 7.58 -2.89 -9.50
N SER A 44 6.34 -2.93 -9.99
CA SER A 44 5.41 -4.03 -9.75
C SER A 44 4.50 -4.23 -10.96
N MET A 45 3.97 -5.43 -11.08
CA MET A 45 2.89 -5.73 -12.02
C MET A 45 1.59 -5.09 -11.54
N LYS A 46 0.82 -4.51 -12.47
CA LYS A 46 -0.54 -4.04 -12.18
C LYS A 46 -1.41 -5.23 -11.77
N ARG A 47 -2.21 -5.03 -10.72
CA ARG A 47 -3.12 -6.04 -10.16
C ARG A 47 -4.57 -5.61 -10.34
N GLU A 48 -5.47 -6.11 -9.51
CA GLU A 48 -6.89 -5.76 -9.53
C GLU A 48 -7.12 -4.23 -9.50
N HIS A 49 -8.27 -3.76 -9.98
CA HIS A 49 -8.57 -2.34 -10.10
C HIS A 49 -8.33 -1.57 -8.80
N SER A 50 -7.58 -0.47 -8.88
CA SER A 50 -7.19 0.41 -7.78
C SER A 50 -6.25 -0.22 -6.71
N ARG A 51 -5.87 -1.50 -6.85
CA ARG A 51 -4.99 -2.17 -5.89
C ARG A 51 -3.54 -1.66 -6.00
N LYS A 52 -3.09 -1.00 -4.95
CA LYS A 52 -1.71 -0.53 -4.78
C LYS A 52 -0.74 -1.70 -4.56
N PRO A 53 0.56 -1.58 -4.87
CA PRO A 53 1.55 -2.64 -4.64
C PRO A 53 1.73 -2.96 -3.15
N ASP A 54 1.88 -4.24 -2.78
CA ASP A 54 2.05 -4.63 -1.36
C ASP A 54 3.47 -4.30 -0.87
N GLU A 55 4.41 -4.18 -1.82
CA GLU A 55 5.79 -3.76 -1.60
C GLU A 55 5.88 -2.39 -0.93
N GLN A 56 4.85 -1.54 -1.08
CA GLN A 56 4.80 -0.23 -0.43
C GLN A 56 4.86 -0.35 1.10
N TYR A 57 4.28 -1.40 1.69
CA TYR A 57 4.20 -1.51 3.13
C TYR A 57 5.53 -1.93 3.74
N ALA A 58 6.25 -2.88 3.14
CA ALA A 58 7.61 -3.24 3.58
C ALA A 58 8.57 -2.05 3.49
N LEU A 59 8.42 -1.23 2.43
CA LEU A 59 9.12 0.04 2.31
C LEU A 59 8.77 0.99 3.47
N ILE A 60 7.49 1.22 3.74
CA ILE A 60 7.06 2.14 4.81
C ILE A 60 7.51 1.62 6.18
N GLU A 61 7.38 0.33 6.47
CA GLU A 61 7.73 -0.28 7.75
C GLU A 61 9.24 -0.21 8.02
N SER A 62 10.07 -0.38 6.98
CA SER A 62 11.53 -0.24 7.10
C SER A 62 12.00 1.20 7.20
N CYS A 63 11.26 2.16 6.63
CA CYS A 63 11.67 3.56 6.54
C CYS A 63 11.03 4.46 7.62
N SER A 64 9.90 4.09 8.19
CA SER A 64 9.12 4.91 9.12
C SER A 64 8.82 4.13 10.41
N PRO A 65 9.03 4.74 11.60
CA PRO A 65 8.70 4.08 12.87
C PRO A 65 7.19 3.89 13.05
N ALA A 66 6.81 2.99 13.94
CA ALA A 66 5.46 2.92 14.48
C ALA A 66 5.18 4.09 15.46
N PRO A 67 3.92 4.43 15.75
CA PRO A 67 2.66 3.85 15.23
C PRO A 67 2.38 4.22 13.76
N ARG A 68 1.57 3.41 13.06
CA ARG A 68 1.20 3.62 11.65
C ARG A 68 -0.30 3.48 11.46
N ILE A 69 -0.86 4.29 10.57
CA ILE A 69 -2.28 4.28 10.21
C ILE A 69 -2.45 4.23 8.69
N GLU A 70 -3.38 3.40 8.22
CA GLU A 70 -3.87 3.40 6.84
C GLU A 70 -5.31 3.91 6.80
N LEU A 71 -5.51 5.01 6.07
CA LEU A 71 -6.84 5.60 5.84
C LEU A 71 -7.40 5.09 4.51
N PHE A 72 -8.71 4.90 4.45
CA PHE A 72 -9.43 4.29 3.33
C PHE A 72 -8.98 2.85 3.04
N ALA A 73 -8.58 2.13 4.09
CA ALA A 73 -8.15 0.75 4.01
C ALA A 73 -9.30 -0.17 3.54
N ARG A 74 -8.96 -1.23 2.80
CA ARG A 74 -9.88 -2.29 2.35
C ARG A 74 -9.55 -3.65 2.95
N GLY A 75 -8.98 -3.63 4.15
CA GLY A 75 -8.51 -4.80 4.87
C GLY A 75 -7.62 -4.38 6.03
N THR A 76 -7.30 -5.34 6.89
CA THR A 76 -6.47 -5.11 8.07
C THR A 76 -5.02 -5.47 7.78
N ARG A 77 -4.10 -4.96 8.60
CA ARG A 77 -2.69 -5.34 8.56
C ARG A 77 -2.09 -5.32 9.95
N ALA A 78 -1.39 -6.41 10.30
CA ALA A 78 -0.70 -6.49 11.58
C ALA A 78 0.28 -5.31 11.77
N GLY A 79 0.23 -4.65 12.94
CA GLY A 79 1.06 -3.50 13.25
C GLY A 79 0.60 -2.17 12.64
N TRP A 80 -0.59 -2.13 12.02
CA TRP A 80 -1.22 -0.93 11.49
C TRP A 80 -2.59 -0.72 12.14
N THR A 81 -2.90 0.53 12.47
CA THR A 81 -4.28 0.95 12.66
C THR A 81 -4.90 1.14 11.28
N THR A 82 -6.05 0.54 11.01
CA THR A 82 -6.75 0.67 9.73
C THR A 82 -8.06 1.40 9.93
N TRP A 83 -8.37 2.31 9.01
CA TRP A 83 -9.63 3.04 9.01
C TRP A 83 -10.16 3.13 7.58
N GLY A 84 -11.39 2.68 7.34
CA GLY A 84 -12.04 2.77 6.04
C GLY A 84 -13.39 2.06 6.05
N ASP A 85 -14.32 2.53 5.22
CA ASP A 85 -15.70 1.99 5.15
C ASP A 85 -15.76 0.51 4.73
N GLN A 86 -14.65 -0.03 4.20
CA GLN A 86 -14.51 -1.43 3.78
C GLN A 86 -13.42 -2.15 4.58
N ALA A 87 -12.88 -1.57 5.66
CA ALA A 87 -11.77 -2.17 6.39
C ALA A 87 -12.16 -3.49 7.09
N ASP A 88 -13.42 -3.58 7.54
CA ASP A 88 -13.94 -4.72 8.31
C ASP A 88 -14.68 -5.77 7.44
N GLU A 89 -15.16 -5.40 6.24
CA GLU A 89 -16.05 -6.23 5.39
C GLU A 89 -15.69 -6.18 3.88
N TYR A 90 -14.41 -6.23 3.52
CA TYR A 90 -14.03 -6.30 2.10
C TYR A 90 -13.88 -7.74 1.60
N ALA A 91 -14.92 -8.25 0.91
CA ALA A 91 -14.83 -9.47 0.12
C ALA A 91 -15.09 -9.14 -1.37
N PRO A 92 -14.12 -9.35 -2.29
CA PRO A 92 -14.38 -9.18 -3.71
C PRO A 92 -15.40 -10.24 -4.18
N THR A 93 -16.45 -9.79 -4.85
CA THR A 93 -17.55 -10.65 -5.34
C THR A 93 -17.24 -11.31 -6.70
N TRP A 94 -15.97 -11.32 -7.11
CA TRP A 94 -15.48 -11.82 -8.40
C TRP A 94 -14.15 -12.57 -8.19
N ALA A 95 -13.78 -13.44 -9.13
CA ALA A 95 -12.57 -14.27 -9.02
C ALA A 95 -11.29 -13.40 -8.92
N THR A 96 -10.72 -13.31 -7.73
CA THR A 96 -9.53 -12.50 -7.40
C THR A 96 -8.31 -13.40 -7.14
N TYR A 97 -7.09 -12.85 -7.16
CA TYR A 97 -5.87 -13.63 -6.88
C TYR A 97 -5.69 -13.94 -5.39
N ALA A 98 -4.90 -14.96 -5.06
CA ALA A 98 -4.70 -15.45 -3.68
C ALA A 98 -4.29 -14.37 -2.65
N ASN A 99 -3.63 -13.29 -3.08
CA ASN A 99 -3.09 -12.26 -2.19
C ASN A 99 -3.96 -11.00 -2.08
N HIS A 100 -5.22 -11.03 -2.47
CA HIS A 100 -6.09 -9.85 -2.41
C HIS A 100 -6.25 -9.30 -0.97
N SER A 101 -6.50 -7.99 -0.84
CA SER A 101 -6.83 -7.39 0.45
C SER A 101 -8.07 -8.09 1.02
N GLN A 102 -7.99 -8.54 2.26
CA GLN A 102 -9.10 -9.12 3.01
C GLN A 102 -9.08 -8.51 4.42
N PRO A 103 -10.23 -8.34 5.08
CA PRO A 103 -10.24 -8.24 6.52
C PRO A 103 -9.67 -9.55 7.08
N ASP A 104 -8.55 -9.47 7.80
CA ASP A 104 -8.16 -10.59 8.64
C ASP A 104 -9.16 -10.62 9.79
N LEU A 105 -9.99 -11.67 9.83
CA LEU A 105 -10.82 -11.98 10.98
C LEU A 105 -9.92 -12.47 12.12
N PHE A 106 -9.12 -11.59 12.71
CA PHE A 106 -8.50 -11.88 13.98
C PHE A 106 -9.59 -11.82 15.07
N PRO A 107 -9.66 -12.82 15.98
CA PRO A 107 -10.54 -12.73 17.12
C PRO A 107 -10.24 -11.45 17.88
N GLN A 108 -11.23 -10.57 17.99
CA GLN A 108 -11.16 -9.47 18.95
C GLN A 108 -11.34 -10.08 20.34
N ASP A 109 -10.23 -10.42 21.00
CA ASP A 109 -10.26 -10.62 22.44
C ASP A 109 -10.59 -9.28 23.09
N LYS A 110 -11.75 -9.26 23.76
CA LYS A 110 -12.27 -8.13 24.55
C LYS A 110 -11.51 -7.97 25.86
#